data_AF-L8LU03-F1
#
_entry.id   AF-L8LU03-F1
#
_cell.length_a   1.000
_cell.length_b   1.000
_cell.length_c   1.000
_cell.angle_alpha   90.00
_cell.angle_beta   90.00
_cell.angle_gamma   90.00
#
_symmetry.space_group_name_H-M   'P 1'
#
loop_
_entity.id
_entity.type
_entity.pdbx_description
1 polymer ?
#
loop_
_entity_poly.entity_id
_entity_poly.type
_entity_poly.pdbx_seq_one_letter_code
_entity_poly.pdbx_strand_id
1 'polypeptide(L)'
;MMSGKIKIEITESETFLLELLKSEKNAKNQAKLQVLYWLKTRQVESGGHLAGLSGHHQTTISRWLTKYRNGGLEELLGRKEGSGK
;
A
#
# COMPACT_ATOMS: atom_id res chain seq x y z
N MET A 1 15.78 -14.11 7.21
CA MET A 1 15.81 -12.65 6.97
C MET A 1 15.69 -12.44 5.47
N MET A 2 14.55 -11.96 4.98
CA MET A 2 14.38 -11.63 3.56
C MET A 2 14.24 -10.11 3.44
N SER A 3 15.39 -9.45 3.24
CA SER A 3 15.48 -8.05 2.84
C SER A 3 15.15 -7.94 1.35
N GLY A 4 13.93 -8.34 0.98
CA GLY A 4 13.44 -8.17 -0.38
C GLY A 4 13.15 -6.70 -0.61
N LYS A 5 14.03 -6.00 -1.33
CA LYS A 5 13.74 -4.63 -1.80
C LYS A 5 12.39 -4.65 -2.50
N ILE A 6 11.44 -3.88 -1.99
CA ILE A 6 10.11 -3.74 -2.60
C ILE A 6 10.31 -2.88 -3.85
N LYS A 7 10.51 -3.52 -5.00
CA LYS A 7 10.49 -2.86 -6.30
C LYS A 7 9.04 -2.80 -6.77
N ILE A 8 8.37 -1.70 -6.46
CA ILE A 8 7.03 -1.40 -6.98
C ILE A 8 7.06 -0.01 -7.61
N GLU A 9 6.57 0.09 -8.83
CA GLU A 9 6.38 1.37 -9.51
C GLU A 9 4.97 1.86 -9.18
N ILE A 10 4.91 2.84 -8.27
CA ILE A 10 3.66 3.52 -7.95
C ILE A 10 3.41 4.54 -9.06
N THR A 11 2.36 4.33 -9.84
CA THR A 11 1.95 5.21 -10.95
C THR A 11 1.39 6.53 -10.45
N GLU A 12 0.76 6.53 -9.27
CA GLU A 12 0.16 7.74 -8.72
C GLU A 12 1.18 8.71 -8.14
N SER A 13 0.83 9.99 -8.16
CA SER A 13 1.62 11.05 -7.53
C SER A 13 1.46 11.03 -6.01
N GLU A 14 2.48 11.53 -5.30
CA GLU A 14 2.44 11.69 -3.84
C GLU A 14 1.24 12.52 -3.37
N THR A 15 0.92 13.59 -4.10
CA THR A 15 -0.20 14.50 -3.81
C THR A 15 -1.54 13.80 -3.96
N PHE A 16 -1.71 12.99 -5.00
CA PHE A 16 -2.92 12.20 -5.22
C PHE A 16 -3.15 11.20 -4.07
N LEU A 17 -2.10 10.51 -3.63
CA LEU A 17 -2.19 9.58 -2.50
C LEU A 17 -2.53 10.32 -1.19
N LEU A 18 -1.96 11.51 -0.98
CA LEU A 18 -2.24 12.33 0.20
C LEU A 18 -3.69 12.84 0.23
N GLU A 19 -4.20 13.32 -0.90
CA GLU A 19 -5.60 13.74 -1.06
C GLU A 19 -6.55 12.56 -0.79
N LEU A 20 -6.22 11.39 -1.34
CA LEU A 20 -7.02 10.18 -1.14
C LEU A 20 -6.98 9.70 0.31
N LEU A 21 -5.83 9.80 0.99
CA LEU A 21 -5.68 9.54 2.43
C LEU A 21 -6.61 10.42 3.28
N LYS A 22 -6.69 11.72 2.97
CA LYS A 22 -7.56 12.67 3.66
C LYS A 22 -9.04 12.40 3.40
N SER A 23 -9.38 11.98 2.19
CA SER A 23 -10.76 11.69 1.79
C SER A 23 -11.28 10.34 2.33
N GLU A 24 -10.40 9.35 2.44
CA GLU A 24 -10.75 8.00 2.88
C GLU A 24 -11.08 7.97 4.37
N LYS A 25 -12.29 7.52 4.72
CA LYS A 25 -12.76 7.41 6.11
C LYS A 25 -12.45 6.05 6.74
N ASN A 26 -12.15 5.05 5.91
CA ASN A 26 -11.89 3.70 6.40
C ASN A 26 -10.42 3.55 6.84
N ALA A 27 -10.21 3.35 8.14
CA ALA A 27 -8.87 3.17 8.73
C ALA A 27 -8.03 2.08 8.04
N LYS A 28 -8.65 0.97 7.58
CA LYS A 28 -7.93 -0.10 6.85
C LYS A 28 -7.46 0.38 5.49
N ASN A 29 -8.26 1.20 4.80
CA ASN A 29 -7.90 1.74 3.50
C ASN A 29 -6.88 2.88 3.63
N GLN A 30 -7.01 3.72 4.66
CA GLN A 30 -5.98 4.70 5.00
C GLN A 30 -4.62 4.05 5.23
N ALA A 31 -4.55 2.97 6.02
CA ALA A 31 -3.28 2.26 6.25
C ALA A 31 -2.64 1.74 4.94
N LYS A 32 -3.46 1.22 4.01
CA LYS A 32 -2.98 0.77 2.69
C LYS A 32 -2.43 1.94 1.85
N LEU A 33 -3.14 3.05 1.82
CA LEU A 33 -2.72 4.25 1.09
C LEU A 33 -1.45 4.85 1.68
N GLN A 34 -1.33 4.84 3.02
CA GLN A 34 -0.15 5.31 3.72
C GLN A 34 1.10 4.48 3.34
N VAL A 35 0.94 3.17 3.22
CA VAL A 35 2.00 2.27 2.72
C VAL A 35 2.43 2.64 1.29
N LEU A 36 1.48 2.89 0.38
CA LEU A 36 1.81 3.34 -0.99
C LEU A 36 2.52 4.69 -0.99
N TYR A 37 2.06 5.64 -0.16
CA TYR A 37 2.66 6.97 -0.04
C TYR A 37 4.12 6.89 0.42
N TRP A 38 4.42 6.08 1.42
CA TRP A 38 5.78 5.88 1.90
C TRP A 38 6.69 5.20 0.87
N LEU A 39 6.16 4.26 0.10
CA LEU A 39 6.89 3.63 -1.01
C LEU A 39 7.15 4.61 -2.15
N LYS A 40 6.16 5.45 -2.50
CA LYS A 40 6.28 6.49 -3.53
C LYS A 40 7.35 7.51 -3.18
N THR A 41 7.32 8.01 -1.94
CA THR A 41 8.30 8.97 -1.41
C THR A 41 9.67 8.33 -1.15
N ARG A 42 9.82 7.02 -1.39
CA ARG A 42 11.03 6.22 -1.13
C ARG A 42 11.58 6.39 0.30
N GLN A 43 10.74 6.80 1.25
CA GLN A 43 11.14 6.97 2.65
C GLN A 43 11.49 5.64 3.33
N VAL A 44 11.15 4.51 2.69
CA VAL A 44 11.34 3.17 3.26
C VAL A 44 11.90 2.24 2.22
N GLU A 45 13.14 1.79 2.47
CA GLU A 45 13.87 0.86 1.62
C GLU A 45 13.52 -0.61 1.89
N SER A 46 12.75 -0.90 2.95
CA SER A 46 12.42 -2.27 3.37
C SER A 46 11.05 -2.42 4.02
N GLY A 47 10.37 -3.51 3.67
CA GLY A 47 9.05 -3.88 4.20
C GLY A 47 9.02 -4.07 5.72
N GLY A 48 10.14 -4.40 6.35
CA GLY A 48 10.24 -4.51 7.82
C GLY A 48 10.13 -3.16 8.53
N HIS A 49 10.68 -2.09 7.93
CA HIS A 49 10.59 -0.74 8.50
C HIS A 49 9.18 -0.15 8.29
N LEU A 50 8.55 -0.45 7.15
CA LEU A 50 7.11 -0.20 6.92
C LEU A 50 6.23 -0.90 7.95
N ALA A 51 6.53 -2.16 8.30
CA ALA A 51 5.76 -2.92 9.27
C ALA A 51 5.79 -2.30 10.67
N GLY A 52 6.97 -1.84 11.10
CA GLY A 52 7.12 -1.10 12.36
C GLY A 52 6.36 0.23 12.36
N LEU A 53 6.45 0.99 11.27
CA LEU A 53 5.77 2.30 11.13
C LEU A 53 4.25 2.20 11.04
N SER A 54 3.73 1.21 10.31
CA SER A 54 2.29 1.06 10.11
C SER A 54 1.60 0.26 11.23
N GLY A 55 2.35 -0.34 12.15
CA GLY A 55 1.81 -1.28 13.15
C GLY A 55 1.20 -2.55 12.53
N HIS A 56 1.49 -2.86 11.27
CA HIS A 56 0.99 -4.05 10.58
C HIS A 56 2.12 -5.02 10.25
N HIS A 57 1.81 -6.31 10.25
CA HIS A 57 2.79 -7.33 9.92
C HIS A 57 3.31 -7.18 8.47
N GLN A 58 4.60 -7.47 8.25
CA GLN A 58 5.23 -7.42 6.93
C GLN A 58 4.47 -8.25 5.88
N THR A 59 3.94 -9.41 6.28
CA THR A 59 3.12 -10.28 5.40
C THR A 59 1.85 -9.58 4.92
N THR A 60 1.21 -8.79 5.77
CA THR A 60 0.01 -8.01 5.43
C THR A 60 0.35 -6.94 4.39
N ILE A 61 1.45 -6.23 4.58
CA ILE A 61 1.97 -5.24 3.63
C ILE A 61 2.30 -5.90 2.30
N SER A 62 3.01 -7.04 2.31
CA SER A 62 3.33 -7.79 1.09
C SER A 62 2.07 -8.22 0.31
N ARG A 63 1.03 -8.65 1.04
CA ARG A 63 -0.27 -8.98 0.44
C ARG A 63 -0.95 -7.77 -0.21
N TRP A 64 -0.91 -6.62 0.45
CA TRP A 64 -1.43 -5.37 -0.11
C TRP A 64 -0.71 -4.96 -1.39
N LEU A 65 0.62 -5.02 -1.40
CA LEU A 65 1.42 -4.70 -2.57
C LEU A 65 1.15 -5.66 -3.74
N THR A 66 0.93 -6.94 -3.45
CA THR A 66 0.53 -7.91 -4.47
C THR A 66 -0.83 -7.56 -5.08
N LYS A 67 -1.81 -7.15 -4.26
CA LYS A 67 -3.12 -6.68 -4.76
C LYS A 67 -2.99 -5.44 -5.64
N TYR A 68 -2.21 -4.46 -5.18
CA TYR A 68 -1.96 -3.25 -5.96
C TYR A 68 -1.26 -3.57 -7.30
N ARG A 69 -0.31 -4.50 -7.31
CA ARG A 69 0.34 -4.91 -8.58
C ARG A 69 -0.65 -5.58 -9.54
N ASN A 70 -1.64 -6.30 -9.03
CA ASN A 70 -2.57 -7.06 -9.86
C ASN A 70 -3.72 -6.21 -10.44
N GLY A 71 -4.10 -5.10 -9.82
CA GLY A 71 -5.12 -4.21 -10.37
C GLY A 71 -5.23 -2.85 -9.68
N GLY A 72 -4.08 -2.30 -9.29
CA GLY A 72 -3.91 -0.94 -8.84
C GLY A 72 -4.60 -0.61 -7.53
N LEU A 73 -4.92 0.68 -7.38
CA LEU A 73 -5.59 1.23 -6.21
C LEU A 73 -6.97 0.61 -5.95
N GLU A 74 -7.72 0.27 -7.00
CA GLU A 74 -9.07 -0.26 -6.86
C GLU A 74 -9.07 -1.65 -6.21
N GLU A 75 -8.15 -2.54 -6.63
CA GLU A 75 -7.95 -3.85 -6.00
C GLU A 75 -7.41 -3.73 -4.56
N LEU A 76 -6.50 -2.78 -4.34
CA LEU A 76 -5.93 -2.54 -3.02
C LEU A 76 -7.02 -2.08 -2.03
N LEU A 77 -7.81 -1.09 -2.42
CA LEU A 77 -8.89 -0.52 -1.62
C LEU A 77 -10.10 -1.46 -1.52
N GLY A 78 -10.12 -2.55 -2.29
CA GLY A 78 -11.24 -3.48 -2.35
C GLY A 78 -12.50 -2.84 -2.93
N ARG A 79 -12.31 -1.81 -3.78
CA ARG A 79 -13.39 -1.14 -4.52
C ARG A 79 -13.75 -1.89 -5.80
N LYS A 80 -12.93 -2.86 -6.22
CA LYS A 80 -13.33 -3.82 -7.24
C LYS A 80 -14.48 -4.66 -6.71
N GLU A 81 -15.68 -4.38 -7.18
CA GLU A 81 -16.82 -5.27 -7.02
C GLU A 81 -16.47 -6.64 -7.57
N GLY A 82 -16.59 -7.66 -6.72
CA GLY A 82 -16.81 -9.04 -7.12
C GLY A 82 -15.79 -9.64 -8.11
N SER A 83 -14.81 -10.36 -7.59
CA SER A 83 -14.38 -11.59 -8.25
C SER A 83 -14.10 -12.63 -7.18
N GLY A 84 -15.19 -13.11 -6.57
CA GLY A 84 -15.16 -14.39 -5.89
C GLY A 84 -14.75 -15.46 -6.89
N LYS A 85 -13.69 -16.19 -6.56
CA LYS A 85 -13.40 -17.54 -7.03
C LYS A 85 -12.74 -18.28 -5.87
#